data_AF-A0A1B9PJ21-F1
#
_entry.id   AF-A0A1B9PJ21-F1
#
_cell.length_a   1.000
_cell.length_b   1.000
_cell.length_c   1.000
_cell.angle_alpha   90.00
_cell.angle_beta   90.00
_cell.angle_gamma   90.00
#
_symmetry.space_group_name_H-M   'P 1'
#
loop_
_entity.id
_entity.type
_entity.pdbx_description
1 polymer ?
#
loop_
_entity_poly.entity_id
_entity_poly.type
_entity_poly.pdbx_seq_one_letter_code
_entity_poly.pdbx_strand_id
1 'polypeptide(L)' 'MTISKVFQRDLLGLLLIVLTALVALYVLLNIFALFAYVNNEDKIASTFLDQSFYLMVFVIPPYFLDRYLSSHHVIES' A
#
# COMPACT_ATOMS: atom_id res chain seq x y z
N MET A 1 -4.43 4.09 -32.14
CA MET A 1 -4.78 3.18 -31.01
C MET A 1 -3.48 2.70 -30.40
N THR A 2 -2.98 3.40 -29.38
CA THR A 2 -1.59 3.24 -28.89
C THR A 2 -1.54 2.17 -27.81
N ILE A 3 -1.07 0.98 -28.18
CA ILE A 3 -0.85 -0.20 -27.31
C ILE A 3 -0.15 0.16 -25.98
N SER A 4 0.72 1.16 -26.00
CA SER A 4 1.40 1.72 -24.82
C SER A 4 0.45 2.20 -23.70
N LYS A 5 -0.69 2.81 -24.04
CA LYS A 5 -1.64 3.29 -23.02
C LYS A 5 -2.37 2.14 -22.31
N VAL A 6 -2.67 1.06 -23.03
CA VAL A 6 -3.33 -0.12 -22.47
C VAL A 6 -2.38 -0.87 -21.52
N PHE A 7 -1.12 -1.02 -21.92
CA PHE A 7 -0.08 -1.65 -21.10
C PHE A 7 0.23 -0.84 -19.82
N GLN A 8 0.27 0.49 -19.91
CA GLN A 8 0.42 1.34 -18.72
C GLN A 8 -0.74 1.15 -17.74
N ARG A 9 -1.98 1.08 -18.24
CA ARG A 9 -3.15 0.91 -17.37
C ARG A 9 -3.12 -0.44 -16.65
N ASP A 10 -2.72 -1.49 -17.35
CA ASP A 10 -2.60 -2.84 -16.78
C ASP A 10 -1.50 -2.90 -15.71
N LEU A 11 -0.33 -2.32 -15.99
CA LEU A 11 0.78 -2.21 -15.03
C LEU A 11 0.39 -1.37 -13.80
N LEU A 12 -0.33 -0.26 -13.99
CA LEU A 12 -0.85 0.54 -12.88
C LEU A 12 -1.83 -0.25 -12.01
N GLY A 13 -2.71 -1.06 -12.62
CA GLY A 13 -3.63 -1.94 -11.91
C GLY A 13 -2.90 -3.01 -11.09
N LEU A 14 -1.89 -3.66 -11.69
CA LEU A 14 -1.04 -4.63 -10.99
C LEU A 14 -0.27 -3.99 -9.83
N LEU A 15 0.31 -2.81 -10.06
CA LEU A 15 0.99 -2.04 -9.03
C LEU A 15 0.05 -1.69 -7.87
N LEU A 16 -1.20 -1.31 -8.17
CA LEU A 16 -2.23 -1.04 -7.16
C LEU A 16 -2.52 -2.27 -6.29
N ILE A 17 -2.66 -3.45 -6.91
CA ILE A 17 -2.91 -4.69 -6.17
C ILE A 17 -1.74 -4.97 -5.22
N VAL A 18 -0.51 -4.86 -5.71
CA VAL A 18 0.71 -5.07 -4.90
C VAL A 18 0.77 -4.05 -3.76
N LEU A 19 0.57 -2.77 -4.03
CA LEU A 19 0.54 -1.71 -3.01
C LEU A 19 -0.53 -1.99 -1.95
N THR A 20 -1.74 -2.35 -2.37
CA THR A 20 -2.84 -2.68 -1.44
C THR A 20 -2.49 -3.87 -0.55
N ALA A 21 -1.85 -4.91 -1.11
CA ALA A 21 -1.36 -6.03 -0.33
C ALA A 21 -0.27 -5.61 0.69
N LEU A 22 0.66 -4.73 0.29
CA LEU A 22 1.66 -4.15 1.20
C LEU A 22 1.02 -3.34 2.34
N VAL A 23 -0.01 -2.54 2.05
CA VAL A 23 -0.77 -1.80 3.08
C VAL A 23 -1.47 -2.76 4.04
N ALA A 24 -2.09 -3.83 3.54
CA ALA A 24 -2.70 -4.84 4.41
C ALA A 24 -1.65 -5.50 5.33
N LEU A 25 -0.48 -5.85 4.80
CA LEU A 25 0.67 -6.34 5.56
C LEU A 25 1.14 -5.35 6.62
N TYR A 26 1.21 -4.05 6.30
CA TYR A 26 1.53 -2.99 7.26
C TYR A 26 0.57 -2.95 8.46
N VAL A 27 -0.73 -3.04 8.20
CA VAL A 27 -1.75 -3.05 9.26
C VAL A 27 -1.62 -4.30 10.12
N LEU A 28 -1.41 -5.46 9.50
CA LEU A 28 -1.15 -6.71 10.21
C LEU A 28 0.09 -6.62 11.11
N LEU A 29 1.20 -6.09 10.60
CA LEU A 29 2.44 -5.89 11.36
C LEU A 29 2.24 -4.96 12.55
N ASN A 30 1.45 -3.90 12.42
CA ASN A 30 1.11 -3.01 13.53
C ASN A 30 0.30 -3.71 14.62
N ILE A 31 -0.68 -4.54 14.24
CA ILE A 31 -1.46 -5.33 15.19
C ILE A 31 -0.56 -6.34 15.93
N PHE A 32 0.36 -7.00 15.21
CA PHE A 32 1.34 -7.90 15.81
C PHE A 32 2.31 -7.18 16.74
N ALA A 33 2.80 -6.00 16.37
CA ALA A 33 3.65 -5.18 17.22
C ALA A 33 2.93 -4.78 18.51
N LEU A 34 1.66 -4.37 18.42
CA LEU A 34 0.83 -4.06 19.58
C LEU A 34 0.63 -5.28 20.49
N PHE A 35 0.39 -6.45 19.89
CA PHE A 35 0.25 -7.70 20.64
C PHE A 35 1.57 -8.10 21.32
N ALA A 36 2.71 -7.97 20.66
CA ALA A 36 4.03 -8.23 21.24
C ALA A 36 4.36 -7.25 22.38
N TYR A 37 3.99 -5.98 22.23
CA TYR A 37 4.15 -4.97 23.28
C TYR A 37 3.32 -5.32 24.53
N VAL A 38 2.07 -5.77 24.37
CA VAL A 38 1.23 -6.23 25.49
C VAL A 38 1.82 -7.49 26.16
N ASN A 39 2.50 -8.34 25.41
CA ASN A 39 3.15 -9.55 25.94
C ASN A 39 4.55 -9.29 26.54
N ASN A 40 5.01 -8.03 26.63
CA ASN A 40 6.37 -7.65 27.08
C ASN A 40 7.50 -8.25 26.22
N GLU A 41 7.20 -8.59 24.96
CA GLU A 41 8.17 -9.08 23.97
C GLU A 41 8.79 -7.87 23.23
N ASP A 42 9.47 -7.00 23.97
CA ASP A 42 9.95 -5.68 23.51
C ASP A 42 10.82 -5.75 22.25
N LYS A 43 11.61 -6.83 22.13
CA LYS A 43 12.53 -7.07 21.02
C LYS A 43 11.78 -7.39 19.73
N ILE A 44 10.67 -8.12 19.85
CA ILE A 44 9.81 -8.50 18.74
C ILE A 44 8.94 -7.30 18.33
N ALA A 45 8.40 -6.55 19.29
CA ALA A 45 7.64 -5.34 19.06
C ALA A 45 8.46 -4.28 18.28
N SER A 46 9.71 -4.04 18.69
CA SER A 46 10.61 -3.09 18.03
C SER A 46 10.93 -3.50 16.58
N THR A 47 11.19 -4.79 16.34
CA THR A 47 11.45 -5.31 14.99
C THR A 47 10.25 -5.13 14.06
N PHE A 48 9.05 -5.40 14.54
CA PHE A 48 7.83 -5.23 13.74
C PHE A 48 7.49 -3.75 13.48
N LEU A 49 7.79 -2.85 14.42
CA LEU A 49 7.65 -1.40 14.22
C LEU A 49 8.64 -0.85 13.19
N ASP A 50 9.89 -1.29 13.22
CA ASP A 50 10.89 -0.88 12.24
C ASP A 50 10.51 -1.34 10.82
N GLN A 51 10.09 -2.60 10.67
CA GLN A 51 9.64 -3.12 9.37
C GLN A 51 8.36 -2.45 8.85
N SER A 52 7.44 -2.10 9.74
CA SER A 52 6.21 -1.40 9.34
C SER A 52 6.49 0.03 8.87
N PHE A 53 7.52 0.71 9.41
CA PHE A 53 7.92 2.04 8.93
C PHE A 53 8.27 2.04 7.42
N TYR A 54 8.97 1.01 6.93
CA TYR A 54 9.27 0.88 5.49
C TYR A 54 8.02 0.68 4.63
N LEU A 55 7.01 -0.01 5.15
CA LEU A 55 5.76 -0.25 4.43
C LEU A 55 4.87 1.00 4.37
N MET A 56 5.04 1.97 5.28
CA MET A 56 4.29 3.24 5.28
C MET A 56 4.52 4.06 4.00
N VAL A 57 5.72 4.00 3.42
CA VAL A 57 6.07 4.68 2.16
C VAL A 57 5.23 4.17 0.98
N PHE A 58 4.76 2.91 1.05
CA PHE A 58 3.92 2.28 0.02
C PHE A 58 2.41 2.57 0.18
N VAL A 59 2.01 3.33 1.20
CA VAL A 59 0.60 3.76 1.40
C VAL A 59 0.26 4.99 0.55
N ILE A 60 1.26 5.81 0.20
CA ILE A 60 1.10 7.05 -0.57
C ILE A 60 0.71 6.79 -2.04
N PRO A 61 1.35 5.85 -2.77
CA PRO A 61 1.06 5.62 -4.18
C PRO A 61 -0.39 5.17 -4.48
N PRO A 62 -1.01 4.23 -3.73
CA PRO A 62 -2.37 3.78 -4.07
C PRO A 62 -3.42 4.89 -3.89
N TYR A 63 -3.25 5.76 -2.89
CA TYR A 63 -4.17 6.88 -2.66
C TYR A 63 -4.10 7.95 -3.77
N PHE A 64 -2.90 8.18 -4.32
CA PHE A 64 -2.72 9.09 -5.45
C PHE A 64 -3.26 8.50 -6.77
N LEU A 65 -3.12 7.18 -6.97
CA LEU A 65 -3.62 6.52 -8.18
C LEU A 65 -5.15 6.46 -8.22
N ASP A 66 -5.81 6.20 -7.09
CA ASP A 66 -7.28 6.21 -7.01
C ASP A 66 -7.86 7.57 -7.42
N ARG A 67 -7.22 8.64 -6.95
CA ARG A 67 -7.56 10.02 -7.34
C ARG A 67 -7.28 10.30 -8.82
N TYR A 68 -6.21 9.72 -9.38
CA TYR A 68 -5.86 9.89 -10.80
C TYR A 68 -6.84 9.16 -11.73
N LEU A 69 -7.27 7.95 -11.35
CA LEU A 69 -8.28 7.17 -12.07
C LEU A 69 -9.66 7.84 -12.00
N SER A 70 -10.08 8.29 -10.82
CA SER A 70 -11.34 9.02 -10.65
C SER A 70 -11.35 10.35 -11.42
N SER A 71 -10.23 11.07 -11.47
CA SER A 71 -10.15 12.33 -12.22
C SER A 71 -10.22 12.14 -13.73
N HIS A 72 -9.78 10.99 -14.26
CA HIS A 72 -9.90 10.70 -15.69
C HIS A 72 -11.31 10.31 -16.12
N HIS A 73 -12.15 9.81 -15.20
CA HIS A 73 -13.55 9.49 -15.47
C HIS A 73 -14.44 10.75 -15.56
N VAL A 74 -14.06 11.83 -14.88
CA VAL A 74 -14.83 13.09 -14.83
C VAL A 74 -14.60 13.99 -16.06
N ILE A 75 -13.54 13.76 -16.85
CA ILE A 75 -13.19 14.63 -17.99
C ILE A 75 -13.89 14.17 -19.30
N GLU A 76 -14.58 13.03 -19.28
CA GLU A 76 -15.29 12.47 -20.44
C GLU A 76 -16.82 12.60 -20.37
N SER A 77 -17.36 13.41 -19.44
CA SER A 77 -18.81 13.71 -19.33
C SER A 77 -19.17 15.08 -19.89
#